data_AF-A0A9E3A1N2-F1
#
_entry.id   AF-A0A9E3A1N2-F1
#
_cell.length_a   1.000
_cell.length_b   1.000
_cell.length_c   1.000
_cell.angle_alpha   90.00
_cell.angle_beta   90.00
_cell.angle_gamma   90.00
#
_symmetry.space_group_name_H-M   'P 1'
#
loop_
_entity.id
_entity.type
_entity.pdbx_description
1 polymer ?
#
loop_
_entity_poly.entity_id
_entity_poly.type
_entity_poly.pdbx_seq_one_letter_code
_entity_poly.pdbx_strand_id
1 'polypeptide(L)'
;MSGTVYLVGAGPGAADLLTVRAVRLLAEADIVFHDALVSQAILALAPQAEKIAVGKRSGRHSTAQQFINKRLADSARQHSIVVRLKG
;
A
#
# COMPACT_ATOMS: atom_id res chain seq x y z
N MET A 1 19.52 -3.77 -6.72
CA MET A 1 18.61 -4.85 -6.26
C MET A 1 17.21 -4.50 -6.75
N SER A 2 16.37 -5.46 -7.15
CA SER A 2 14.95 -5.20 -7.42
C SER A 2 14.12 -5.58 -6.20
N GLY A 3 13.41 -4.63 -5.62
CA GLY A 3 12.42 -4.90 -4.58
C GLY A 3 11.19 -5.62 -5.10
N THR A 4 10.35 -6.06 -4.16
CA THR A 4 9.11 -6.76 -4.44
C THR A 4 7.92 -5.86 -4.11
N VAL A 5 6.96 -5.81 -5.03
CA VAL A 5 5.66 -5.15 -4.82
C VAL A 5 4.64 -6.19 -4.36
N TYR A 6 4.09 -5.99 -3.17
CA TYR A 6 3.00 -6.79 -2.62
C TYR A 6 1.66 -6.05 -2.76
N LEU A 7 0.72 -6.63 -3.51
CA LEU A 7 -0.68 -6.18 -3.50
C LEU A 7 -1.38 -6.82 -2.30
N VAL A 8 -1.79 -6.01 -1.33
CA VAL A 8 -2.35 -6.47 -0.06
C VAL A 8 -3.76 -5.92 0.11
N GLY A 9 -4.72 -6.80 0.43
CA GLY A 9 -6.08 -6.39 0.81
C GLY A 9 -6.14 -5.91 2.25
N ALA A 10 -6.74 -4.75 2.48
CA ALA A 10 -6.92 -4.15 3.80
C ALA A 10 -8.10 -4.73 4.59
N GLY A 11 -8.93 -5.56 3.95
CA GLY A 11 -10.21 -5.98 4.53
C GLY A 11 -11.22 -4.83 4.62
N PRO A 12 -12.35 -5.01 5.33
CA PRO A 12 -13.45 -4.04 5.35
C PRO A 12 -13.22 -2.86 6.32
N GLY A 13 -12.08 -2.79 7.02
CA GLY A 13 -11.67 -1.61 7.79
C GLY A 13 -11.03 -1.89 9.15
N ALA A 14 -11.48 -2.93 9.86
CA ALA A 14 -10.92 -3.32 11.15
C ALA A 14 -9.55 -3.99 10.99
N ALA A 15 -8.57 -3.60 11.81
CA ALA A 15 -7.18 -4.04 11.65
C ALA A 15 -6.97 -5.52 11.99
N ASP A 16 -7.81 -6.09 12.86
CA ASP A 16 -7.83 -7.50 13.24
C ASP A 16 -8.42 -8.42 12.17
N LEU A 17 -9.01 -7.87 11.10
CA LEU A 17 -9.46 -8.62 9.93
C LEU A 17 -8.36 -8.79 8.87
N LEU A 18 -7.16 -8.27 9.12
CA LEU A 18 -6.01 -8.52 8.24
C LEU A 18 -5.51 -9.95 8.37
N THR A 19 -5.04 -10.50 7.27
CA THR A 19 -4.28 -11.75 7.32
C THR A 19 -2.97 -11.56 8.08
N VAL A 20 -2.49 -12.61 8.74
CA VAL A 20 -1.19 -12.60 9.44
C VAL A 20 -0.04 -12.19 8.50
N ARG A 21 -0.10 -12.59 7.22
CA ARG A 21 0.90 -12.21 6.21
C ARG A 21 0.86 -10.70 5.89
N ALA A 22 -0.33 -10.10 5.85
CA ALA A 22 -0.47 -8.66 5.64
C ALA A 22 0.14 -7.86 6.78
N VAL A 23 -0.10 -8.28 8.03
CA VAL A 23 0.48 -7.63 9.22
C VAL A 23 2.01 -7.68 9.19
N ARG A 24 2.60 -8.84 8.86
CA ARG A 24 4.07 -9.00 8.74
C ARG A 24 4.65 -8.11 7.64
N LEU A 25 4.03 -8.12 6.45
CA LEU A 25 4.47 -7.29 5.33
C LEU A 25 4.38 -5.80 5.64
N LEU A 26 3.34 -5.34 6.35
CA LEU A 26 3.20 -3.95 6.76
C LEU A 26 4.28 -3.55 7.77
N ALA A 27 4.59 -4.40 8.75
CA ALA A 27 5.60 -4.14 9.75
C ALA A 27 7.02 -3.98 9.15
N GLU A 28 7.30 -4.70 8.07
CA GLU A 28 8.61 -4.71 7.38
C GLU A 28 8.67 -3.78 6.15
N ALA A 29 7.55 -3.12 5.77
CA ALA A 29 7.49 -2.33 4.56
C ALA A 29 8.39 -1.09 4.62
N ASP A 30 9.11 -0.81 3.52
CA ASP A 30 9.84 0.44 3.36
C ASP A 30 8.89 1.57 2.94
N ILE A 31 7.89 1.25 2.10
CA ILE A 31 6.91 2.20 1.56
C ILE A 31 5.55 1.53 1.35
N VAL A 32 4.48 2.24 1.73
CA VAL A 32 3.09 1.79 1.65
C VAL A 32 2.27 2.77 0.82
N PHE A 33 1.73 2.30 -0.30
CA PHE A 33 0.76 3.00 -1.12
C PHE A 33 -0.66 2.60 -0.72
N HIS A 34 -1.49 3.52 -0.26
CA HIS A 34 -2.83 3.19 0.26
C HIS A 34 -3.95 4.02 -0.37
N ASP A 35 -5.14 3.42 -0.46
CA ASP A 35 -6.36 4.10 -0.90
C ASP A 35 -7.02 4.88 0.24
N ALA A 36 -7.98 5.74 -0.11
CA ALA A 36 -8.72 6.56 0.84
C ALA A 36 -9.62 5.76 1.81
N LEU A 37 -9.93 4.50 1.48
CA LEU A 37 -10.77 3.62 2.31
C LEU A 37 -9.99 2.89 3.41
N VAL A 38 -8.66 2.96 3.40
CA VAL A 38 -7.83 2.30 4.42
C VAL A 38 -7.87 3.09 5.73
N SER A 39 -8.17 2.41 6.84
CA SER A 39 -8.24 3.02 8.16
C SER A 39 -6.85 3.36 8.72
N GLN A 40 -6.79 4.38 9.60
CA GLN A 40 -5.54 4.77 10.27
C GLN A 40 -4.97 3.65 11.15
N ALA A 41 -5.83 2.83 11.76
CA ALA A 41 -5.41 1.68 12.57
C ALA A 41 -4.61 0.67 11.74
N ILE A 42 -5.01 0.42 10.49
CA ILE A 42 -4.25 -0.45 9.58
C ILE A 42 -2.92 0.22 9.18
N LEU A 43 -2.93 1.51 8.86
CA LEU A 43 -1.71 2.24 8.50
C LEU A 43 -0.70 2.33 9.66
N ALA A 44 -1.17 2.26 10.91
CA ALA A 44 -0.31 2.22 12.09
C ALA A 44 0.53 0.94 12.18
N LEU A 45 0.12 -0.15 11.53
CA LEU A 45 0.87 -1.42 11.48
C LEU A 45 2.14 -1.35 10.61
N ALA A 46 2.32 -0.27 9.84
CA ALA A 46 3.54 0.01 9.09
C ALA A 46 4.26 1.23 9.70
N PRO A 47 4.88 1.09 10.89
CA PRO A 47 5.42 2.24 11.61
C PRO A 47 6.66 2.85 10.94
N GLN A 48 7.46 2.04 10.24
CA GLN A 48 8.71 2.48 9.60
C GLN A 48 8.55 2.91 8.15
N ALA A 49 7.39 2.62 7.54
CA ALA A 49 7.17 2.84 6.13
C ALA A 49 6.87 4.31 5.82
N GLU A 50 7.37 4.80 4.68
CA GLU A 50 6.81 5.99 4.03
C GLU A 50 5.37 5.69 3.56
N LYS A 51 4.39 6.52 3.93
CA LYS A 51 2.97 6.28 3.64
C LYS A 51 2.48 7.24 2.58
N ILE A 52 2.11 6.71 1.43
CA ILE A 52 1.64 7.50 0.30
C ILE A 52 0.17 7.20 0.01
N ALA A 53 -0.66 8.22 0.22
CA ALA A 53 -2.02 8.21 -0.27
C ALA A 53 -2.03 8.23 -1.81
N VAL A 54 -2.73 7.26 -2.40
CA VAL A 54 -3.00 7.21 -3.83
C VAL A 54 -4.49 7.02 -4.09
N GLY A 55 -4.95 7.56 -5.22
CA GLY A 55 -6.38 7.63 -5.53
C GLY A 55 -6.99 9.00 -5.19
N LYS A 56 -8.01 9.39 -5.94
CA LYS A 56 -8.88 10.53 -5.66
C LYS A 56 -10.25 10.01 -5.28
N ARG A 57 -10.93 10.71 -4.36
CA ARG A 57 -12.39 10.65 -4.28
C ARG A 57 -12.93 11.08 -5.65
N SER A 58 -13.52 10.14 -6.40
CA SER A 58 -14.37 10.35 -7.58
C SER A 58 -13.70 10.50 -8.99
N GLY A 59 -13.95 9.51 -9.88
CA GLY A 59 -14.44 9.78 -11.25
C GLY A 59 -13.49 9.71 -12.46
N ARG A 60 -12.16 9.63 -12.34
CA ARG A 60 -11.25 9.52 -13.51
C ARG A 60 -10.31 8.31 -13.40
N HIS A 61 -10.76 7.16 -13.89
CA HIS A 61 -10.20 5.85 -13.55
C HIS A 61 -8.92 5.43 -14.30
N SER A 62 -8.77 5.72 -15.60
CA SER A 62 -7.69 5.10 -16.39
C SER A 62 -6.31 5.76 -16.21
N THR A 63 -6.24 7.09 -16.34
CA THR A 63 -4.96 7.83 -16.21
C THR A 63 -4.38 7.76 -14.80
N ALA A 64 -5.23 7.71 -13.78
CA ALA A 64 -4.78 7.60 -12.39
C ALA A 64 -4.14 6.23 -12.11
N GLN A 65 -4.65 5.14 -12.70
CA GLN A 65 -4.13 3.80 -12.46
C GLN A 65 -2.74 3.61 -13.08
N GLN A 66 -2.51 4.11 -14.31
CA GLN A 66 -1.20 4.05 -14.94
C GLN A 66 -0.14 4.80 -14.12
N PHE A 67 -0.51 5.94 -13.54
CA PHE A 67 0.38 6.70 -12.67
C PHE A 67 0.73 5.93 -11.39
N ILE A 68 -0.25 5.28 -10.75
CA ILE A 68 -0.01 4.44 -9.57
C ILE A 68 0.92 3.28 -9.94
N ASN A 69 0.67 2.60 -11.06
CA ASN A 69 1.49 1.48 -11.52
C ASN A 69 2.94 1.91 -11.77
N LYS A 70 3.14 3.06 -12.43
CA LYS A 70 4.48 3.63 -12.64
C LYS A 70 5.19 3.88 -11.32
N ARG A 71 4.51 4.50 -10.35
CA ARG A 71 5.11 4.76 -9.04
C ARG A 71 5.47 3.49 -8.29
N LEU A 72 4.64 2.45 -8.34
CA LEU A 72 4.96 1.15 -7.74
C LEU A 72 6.24 0.56 -8.35
N ALA A 73 6.35 0.59 -9.69
CA ALA A 73 7.52 0.10 -10.40
C ALA A 73 8.79 0.91 -10.09
N ASP A 74 8.69 2.24 -10.01
CA ASP A 74 9.81 3.11 -9.67
C ASP A 74 10.25 2.90 -8.20
N SER A 75 9.30 2.77 -7.26
CA SER A 75 9.62 2.47 -5.86
C SER A 75 10.29 1.11 -5.68
N ALA A 76 9.91 0.09 -6.46
CA ALA A 76 10.56 -1.21 -6.42
C ALA A 76 12.03 -1.20 -6.88
N ARG A 77 12.49 -0.10 -7.51
CA ARG A 77 13.92 0.09 -7.84
C ARG A 77 14.73 0.67 -6.68
N GLN A 78 14.05 1.26 -5.68
CA GLN A 78 14.67 2.01 -4.58
C GLN A 78 14.50 1.32 -3.22
N HIS A 79 13.44 0.55 -3.07
CA HIS A 79 13.05 -0.13 -1.82
C HIS A 79 13.04 -1.64 -2.01
N SER A 80 13.20 -2.39 -0.93
CA SER A 80 13.15 -3.86 -0.95
C SER A 80 11.71 -4.37 -0.85
N ILE A 81 10.89 -3.75 0.00
CA ILE A 81 9.50 -4.15 0.27
C ILE A 81 8.58 -2.95 0.00
N VAL A 82 7.85 -3.03 -1.10
CA VAL A 82 6.82 -2.05 -1.48
C VAL A 82 5.45 -2.69 -1.26
N VAL A 83 4.59 -2.06 -0.46
CA VAL A 83 3.22 -2.54 -0.23
C VAL A 83 2.23 -1.62 -0.92
N ARG A 84 1.31 -2.21 -1.70
CA ARG A 84 0.12 -1.53 -2.20
C ARG A 84 -1.09 -2.06 -1.45
N LEU A 85 -1.56 -1.27 -0.50
CA LEU A 85 -2.68 -1.59 0.35
C LEU A 85 -3.99 -1.11 -0.32
N LYS A 86 -4.89 -2.07 -0.57
CA LYS A 86 -6.16 -1.85 -1.27
C LYS A 86 -7.32 -2.04 -0.29
N GLY A 87 -8.16 -1.01 -0.17
CA GLY A 87 -9.43 -1.03 0.56
C GLY A 87 -10.61 -0.88 -0.39
#